data_AF-A0A955DVF9-F1
#
_entry.id   AF-A0A955DVF9-F1
#
_cell.length_a   1.000
_cell.length_b   1.000
_cell.length_c   1.000
_cell.angle_alpha   90.00
_cell.angle_beta   90.00
_cell.angle_gamma   90.00
#
_symmetry.space_group_name_H-M   'P 1'
#
loop_
_entity.id
_entity.type
_entity.pdbx_description
1 polymer ?
#
loop_
_entity_poly.entity_id
_entity_poly.type
_entity_poly.pdbx_seq_one_letter_code
_entity_poly.pdbx_strand_id
1 'polypeptide(L)'
;MAPLPRLLLLLLLMVLVGGCNSGGGGSGEGGGEAESPGANDGSPESVGQAIGDTYVEAMTELRTMLEPRPAADQLNADIEALHERYVQILVPLGAQREAMDEGDRATVDSTMQRVMWSEAPAEIRNLDWMTEAQSHYRPDDNDLANRIASFNTITQYAVYELLRAQEPAEATRLGVA
;
A
#
# COMPACT_ATOMS: atom_id res chain seq x y z
N MET A 1 0.84 -18.63 -33.97
CA MET A 1 1.18 -18.75 -32.54
C MET A 1 0.98 -17.36 -31.94
N ALA A 2 -0.08 -17.17 -31.14
CA ALA A 2 -0.38 -15.92 -30.45
C ALA A 2 0.03 -16.07 -28.98
N PRO A 3 0.64 -15.07 -28.33
CA PRO A 3 1.01 -15.17 -26.92
C PRO A 3 -0.22 -14.98 -26.02
N LEU A 4 -0.41 -15.90 -25.06
CA LEU A 4 -1.41 -15.80 -24.01
C LEU A 4 -1.06 -14.70 -22.99
N PRO A 5 -2.07 -13.99 -22.42
CA PRO A 5 -1.85 -13.03 -21.34
C PRO A 5 -1.54 -13.75 -20.02
N ARG A 6 -0.58 -13.18 -19.27
CA ARG A 6 -0.17 -13.61 -17.93
C ARG A 6 -1.32 -13.39 -16.94
N LEU A 7 -2.16 -14.41 -16.81
CA LEU A 7 -3.21 -14.47 -15.80
C LEU A 7 -2.59 -14.82 -14.46
N LEU A 8 -2.62 -13.83 -13.57
CA LEU A 8 -2.36 -13.85 -12.14
C LEU A 8 -2.96 -15.11 -11.48
N LEU A 9 -2.13 -15.94 -10.87
CA LEU A 9 -2.54 -17.13 -10.11
C LEU A 9 -2.16 -16.92 -8.65
N LEU A 10 -3.12 -16.52 -7.81
CA LEU A 10 -3.00 -16.56 -6.35
C LEU A 10 -4.36 -16.99 -5.80
N LEU A 11 -4.41 -18.23 -5.31
CA LEU A 11 -5.61 -18.85 -4.76
C LEU A 11 -5.32 -19.31 -3.33
N LEU A 12 -5.88 -18.54 -2.40
CA LEU A 12 -6.67 -18.94 -1.22
C LEU A 12 -6.08 -19.98 -0.24
N LEU A 13 -5.92 -19.57 1.03
CA LEU A 13 -6.21 -20.45 2.17
C LEU A 13 -6.92 -19.68 3.30
N MET A 14 -8.15 -20.11 3.57
CA MET A 14 -9.08 -19.59 4.57
C MET A 14 -8.58 -19.68 6.01
N VAL A 15 -8.84 -18.63 6.79
CA VAL A 15 -8.82 -18.61 8.25
C VAL A 15 -10.25 -18.71 8.79
N LEU A 16 -10.46 -19.55 9.81
CA LEU A 16 -11.71 -19.65 10.58
C LEU A 16 -11.63 -18.82 11.87
N VAL A 17 -12.44 -17.76 11.91
CA VAL A 17 -13.40 -17.31 12.96
C VAL A 17 -12.97 -17.20 14.43
N GLY A 18 -13.25 -16.00 14.98
CA GLY A 18 -13.72 -15.77 16.36
C GLY A 18 -12.97 -14.62 17.02
N GLY A 19 -13.56 -13.51 17.50
CA GLY A 19 -14.93 -13.09 17.77
C GLY A 19 -14.89 -11.71 18.44
N CYS A 20 -16.05 -11.05 18.53
CA CYS A 20 -16.34 -9.68 18.99
C CYS A 20 -15.65 -9.18 20.29
N ASN A 21 -15.50 -7.86 20.46
CA ASN A 21 -16.41 -7.02 21.29
C ASN A 21 -15.86 -5.61 21.68
N SER A 22 -16.65 -4.58 21.38
CA SER A 22 -16.98 -3.37 22.19
C SER A 22 -15.89 -2.39 22.68
N GLY A 23 -15.97 -1.14 22.17
CA GLY A 23 -16.55 -0.03 22.95
C GLY A 23 -15.68 1.20 23.26
N GLY A 24 -16.22 2.39 22.92
CA GLY A 24 -15.82 3.73 23.41
C GLY A 24 -14.90 4.49 22.44
N GLY A 25 -15.17 5.70 21.95
CA GLY A 25 -15.99 6.80 22.48
C GLY A 25 -15.06 7.96 22.85
N GLY A 26 -14.83 8.91 21.93
CA GLY A 26 -14.02 10.09 22.22
C GLY A 26 -13.87 11.02 21.01
N SER A 27 -14.59 12.14 21.03
CA SER A 27 -14.49 13.23 20.06
C SER A 27 -13.20 14.02 20.28
N GLY A 28 -12.44 14.25 19.21
CA GLY A 28 -11.26 15.10 19.19
C GLY A 28 -11.14 15.79 17.84
N GLU A 29 -11.44 17.08 17.82
CA GLU A 29 -11.30 17.99 16.68
C GLU A 29 -9.84 18.42 16.60
N GLY A 30 -9.16 18.12 15.49
CA GLY A 30 -7.74 18.45 15.27
C GLY A 30 -7.46 18.55 13.79
N GLY A 31 -7.04 19.74 13.34
CA GLY A 31 -6.69 20.02 11.94
C GLY A 31 -5.52 19.16 11.49
N GLY A 32 -5.72 18.46 10.37
CA GLY A 32 -4.73 17.60 9.75
C GLY A 32 -3.64 18.40 9.05
N GLU A 33 -2.61 18.78 9.80
CA GLU A 33 -1.25 18.64 9.29
C GLU A 33 -0.98 17.15 9.16
N ALA A 34 -0.59 16.71 7.97
CA ALA A 34 -0.18 15.33 7.72
C ALA A 34 1.00 15.02 8.64
N GLU A 35 0.74 14.34 9.75
CA GLU A 35 1.77 13.77 10.60
C GLU A 35 2.52 12.76 9.73
N SER A 36 3.80 13.06 9.46
CA SER A 36 4.69 12.10 8.82
C SER A 36 4.68 10.83 9.66
N PRO A 37 4.53 9.63 9.05
CA PRO A 37 4.74 8.37 9.76
C PRO A 37 6.09 8.47 10.48
N GLY A 38 6.09 8.02 11.75
CA GLY A 38 7.00 8.44 12.82
C GLY A 38 8.46 8.61 12.42
N ALA A 39 9.12 9.60 13.04
CA ALA A 39 10.53 9.91 12.81
C ALA A 39 11.41 8.65 12.80
N ASN A 40 11.85 8.22 11.62
CA ASN A 40 12.80 7.12 11.46
C ASN A 40 14.21 7.66 11.74
N ASP A 41 14.99 6.92 12.52
CA ASP A 41 16.32 7.30 12.99
C ASP A 41 17.47 6.90 12.05
N GLY A 42 17.12 6.36 10.88
CA GLY A 42 18.02 5.86 9.84
C GLY A 42 18.46 4.41 10.04
N SER A 43 18.06 3.75 11.14
CA SER A 43 18.37 2.33 11.33
C SER A 43 17.60 1.45 10.33
N PRO A 44 18.15 0.29 9.94
CA PRO A 44 17.47 -0.64 9.04
C PRO A 44 16.06 -1.05 9.54
N GLU A 45 15.92 -1.29 10.85
CA GLU A 45 14.65 -1.62 11.46
C GLU A 45 13.65 -0.46 11.39
N SER A 46 14.09 0.78 11.66
CA SER A 46 13.17 1.94 11.63
C SER A 46 12.76 2.30 10.20
N VAL A 47 13.64 2.17 9.22
CA VAL A 47 13.29 2.34 7.80
C VAL A 47 12.29 1.26 7.36
N GLY A 48 12.55 -0.01 7.69
CA GLY A 48 11.62 -1.10 7.39
C GLY A 48 10.25 -0.92 8.05
N GLN A 49 10.26 -0.44 9.30
CA GLN A 49 9.03 -0.15 10.05
C GLN A 49 8.26 0.99 9.37
N ALA A 50 8.93 2.08 9.02
CA ALA A 50 8.31 3.22 8.35
C ALA A 50 7.69 2.84 7.01
N ILE A 51 8.35 2.01 6.19
CA ILE A 51 7.79 1.53 4.91
C ILE A 51 6.55 0.66 5.16
N GLY A 52 6.62 -0.25 6.13
CA GLY A 52 5.51 -1.12 6.49
C GLY A 52 4.30 -0.35 7.03
N ASP A 53 4.53 0.61 7.92
CA ASP A 53 3.48 1.47 8.49
C ASP A 53 2.83 2.33 7.40
N THR A 54 3.64 2.89 6.50
CA THR A 54 3.14 3.66 5.35
C THR A 54 2.22 2.83 4.47
N TYR A 55 2.51 1.54 4.25
CA TYR A 55 1.60 0.63 3.55
C TYR A 55 0.29 0.44 4.30
N VAL A 56 0.34 0.18 5.61
CA VAL A 56 -0.86 -0.06 6.43
C VAL A 56 -1.75 1.19 6.44
N GLU A 57 -1.16 2.37 6.55
CA GLU A 57 -1.84 3.65 6.48
C GLU A 57 -2.54 3.84 5.12
N ALA A 58 -1.81 3.66 4.03
CA ALA A 58 -2.35 3.79 2.67
C ALA A 58 -3.53 2.86 2.41
N MET A 59 -3.43 1.61 2.86
CA MET A 59 -4.49 0.62 2.70
C MET A 59 -5.71 0.95 3.58
N THR A 60 -5.49 1.50 4.77
CA THR A 60 -6.56 1.91 5.69
C THR A 60 -7.32 3.12 5.14
N GLU A 61 -6.62 4.13 4.65
CA GLU A 61 -7.25 5.30 4.03
C GLU A 61 -8.00 4.93 2.76
N LEU A 62 -7.40 4.11 1.88
CA LEU A 62 -8.08 3.62 0.68
C LEU A 62 -9.36 2.88 1.05
N ARG A 63 -9.30 1.96 2.02
CA ARG A 63 -10.49 1.23 2.48
C ARG A 63 -11.57 2.18 2.98
N THR A 64 -11.20 3.18 3.77
CA THR A 64 -12.13 4.18 4.32
C THR A 64 -12.84 4.95 3.20
N MET A 65 -12.12 5.34 2.15
CA MET A 65 -12.70 6.02 0.99
C MET A 65 -13.67 5.15 0.20
N LEU A 66 -13.41 3.83 0.13
CA LEU A 66 -14.20 2.89 -0.65
C LEU A 66 -15.40 2.31 0.11
N GLU A 67 -15.38 2.31 1.44
CA GLU A 67 -16.44 1.74 2.30
C GLU A 67 -17.86 2.28 2.02
N PRO A 68 -18.09 3.60 1.84
CA PRO A 68 -19.43 4.10 1.53
C PRO A 68 -19.88 3.84 0.08
N ARG A 69 -18.99 3.28 -0.76
CA ARG A 69 -19.21 3.02 -2.19
C ARG A 69 -19.74 4.24 -2.96
N PRO A 70 -19.02 5.37 -2.94
CA PRO A 70 -19.38 6.54 -3.73
C PRO A 70 -19.31 6.23 -5.23
N ALA A 71 -19.87 7.10 -6.06
CA ALA A 71 -19.82 6.90 -7.50
C ALA A 71 -18.37 7.00 -8.03
N ALA A 72 -18.05 6.27 -9.10
CA ALA A 72 -16.69 6.20 -9.64
C ALA A 72 -16.10 7.57 -10.03
N ASP A 73 -16.94 8.45 -10.59
CA ASP A 73 -16.57 9.82 -10.97
C ASP A 73 -16.20 10.70 -9.77
N GLN A 74 -16.67 10.37 -8.57
CA GLN A 74 -16.33 11.05 -7.32
C GLN A 74 -15.00 10.56 -6.72
N LEU A 75 -14.51 9.38 -7.12
CA LEU A 75 -13.32 8.77 -6.51
C LEU A 75 -12.03 9.00 -7.28
N ASN A 76 -12.10 9.14 -8.60
CA ASN A 76 -10.92 9.06 -9.45
C ASN A 76 -9.80 10.04 -9.03
N ALA A 77 -10.15 11.32 -8.85
CA ALA A 77 -9.18 12.34 -8.43
C ALA A 77 -8.64 12.08 -7.02
N ASP A 78 -9.49 11.66 -6.09
CA ASP A 78 -9.09 11.46 -4.71
C ASP A 78 -8.20 10.23 -4.54
N ILE A 79 -8.48 9.12 -5.23
CA ILE A 79 -7.65 7.91 -5.20
C ILE A 79 -6.32 8.15 -5.92
N GLU A 80 -6.31 8.93 -7.00
CA GLU A 80 -5.06 9.34 -7.65
C GLU A 80 -4.20 10.20 -6.72
N ALA A 81 -4.79 11.19 -6.06
CA ALA A 81 -4.09 12.04 -5.10
C ALA A 81 -3.58 11.23 -3.90
N LEU A 82 -4.38 10.28 -3.40
CA LEU A 82 -3.98 9.35 -2.34
C LEU A 82 -2.75 8.54 -2.76
N HIS A 83 -2.78 7.95 -3.95
CA HIS A 83 -1.69 7.13 -4.46
C HIS A 83 -0.40 7.95 -4.58
N GLU A 84 -0.46 9.11 -5.24
CA GLU A 84 0.71 9.98 -5.43
C GLU A 84 1.26 10.49 -4.09
N ARG A 85 0.41 10.79 -3.11
CA ARG A 85 0.87 11.14 -1.76
C ARG A 85 1.74 10.04 -1.15
N TYR A 86 1.29 8.79 -1.19
CA TYR A 86 2.06 7.68 -0.63
C TYR A 86 3.30 7.32 -1.46
N VAL A 87 3.28 7.53 -2.78
CA VAL A 87 4.50 7.48 -3.61
C VAL A 87 5.54 8.48 -3.10
N GLN A 88 5.14 9.73 -2.84
CA GLN A 88 6.04 10.78 -2.35
C GLN A 88 6.61 10.50 -0.96
N ILE A 89 5.91 9.72 -0.13
CA ILE A 89 6.41 9.26 1.17
C ILE A 89 7.38 8.07 1.01
N LEU A 90 7.04 7.12 0.15
CA LEU A 90 7.80 5.87 -0.02
C LEU A 90 9.12 6.06 -0.76
N VAL A 91 9.18 6.97 -1.74
CA VAL A 91 10.40 7.22 -2.53
C VAL A 91 11.58 7.64 -1.62
N PRO A 92 11.46 8.66 -0.74
CA PRO A 92 12.54 8.99 0.21
C PRO A 92 12.95 7.84 1.13
N LEU A 93 12.02 6.98 1.57
CA LEU A 93 12.33 5.79 2.37
C LEU A 93 13.11 4.75 1.54
N GLY A 94 12.73 4.58 0.27
CA GLY A 94 13.47 3.75 -0.68
C GLY A 94 14.90 4.25 -0.91
N ALA A 95 15.11 5.56 -1.00
CA ALA A 95 16.45 6.12 -1.10
C ALA A 95 17.32 5.82 0.13
N GLN A 96 16.73 5.84 1.33
CA GLN A 96 17.45 5.45 2.56
C GLN A 96 17.82 3.97 2.53
N ARG A 97 16.87 3.10 2.17
CA ARG A 97 17.12 1.67 1.97
C ARG A 97 18.23 1.42 0.94
N GLU A 98 18.22 2.09 -0.21
CA GLU A 98 19.22 1.88 -1.27
C GLU A 98 20.63 2.36 -0.88
N ALA A 99 20.75 3.28 0.08
CA ALA A 99 22.03 3.73 0.60
C ALA A 99 22.67 2.73 1.60
N MET A 100 21.91 1.75 2.07
CA MET A 100 22.37 0.73 3.00
C MET A 100 23.11 -0.41 2.29
N ASP A 101 23.93 -1.15 3.05
CA ASP A 101 24.53 -2.38 2.52
C ASP A 101 23.51 -3.51 2.36
N GLU A 102 23.92 -4.63 1.77
CA GLU A 102 23.04 -5.76 1.50
C GLU A 102 22.42 -6.36 2.77
N GLY A 103 23.17 -6.42 3.87
CA GLY A 103 22.69 -6.98 5.13
C GLY A 103 21.62 -6.09 5.75
N ASP A 104 21.87 -4.80 5.79
CA ASP A 104 20.92 -3.81 6.28
C ASP A 104 19.67 -3.72 5.40
N ARG A 105 19.81 -3.78 4.06
CA ARG A 105 18.65 -3.86 3.15
C ARG A 105 17.79 -5.10 3.41
N ALA A 106 18.41 -6.25 3.69
CA ALA A 106 17.67 -7.45 4.07
C ALA A 106 16.91 -7.27 5.40
N THR A 107 17.49 -6.56 6.37
CA THR A 107 16.82 -6.19 7.62
C THR A 107 15.62 -5.27 7.38
N VAL A 108 15.76 -4.26 6.53
CA VAL A 108 14.65 -3.40 6.08
C VAL A 108 13.53 -4.25 5.48
N ASP A 109 13.87 -5.12 4.51
CA ASP A 109 12.90 -5.93 3.77
C ASP A 109 12.14 -6.91 4.68
N SER A 110 12.85 -7.56 5.59
CA SER A 110 12.25 -8.50 6.55
C SER A 110 11.35 -7.79 7.55
N THR A 111 11.75 -6.60 8.01
CA THR A 111 10.96 -5.78 8.94
C THR A 111 9.71 -5.25 8.26
N MET A 112 9.83 -4.68 7.05
CA MET A 112 8.69 -4.25 6.24
C MET A 112 7.67 -5.39 6.07
N GLN A 113 8.12 -6.59 5.68
CA GLN A 113 7.23 -7.74 5.51
C GLN A 113 6.57 -8.18 6.82
N ARG A 114 7.28 -8.17 7.95
CA ARG A 114 6.71 -8.45 9.27
C ARG A 114 5.58 -7.48 9.59
N VAL A 115 5.79 -6.18 9.38
CA VAL A 115 4.77 -5.16 9.63
C VAL A 115 3.53 -5.42 8.77
N MET A 116 3.72 -5.58 7.45
CA MET A 116 2.62 -5.77 6.50
C MET A 116 1.81 -7.06 6.75
N TRP A 117 2.47 -8.17 7.11
CA TRP A 117 1.84 -9.49 7.08
C TRP A 117 1.62 -10.12 8.46
N SER A 118 2.27 -9.63 9.50
CA SER A 118 2.11 -10.15 10.86
C SER A 118 1.45 -9.14 11.79
N GLU A 119 1.76 -7.85 11.65
CA GLU A 119 1.37 -6.82 12.62
C GLU A 119 0.21 -5.95 12.14
N ALA A 120 0.06 -5.79 10.83
CA ALA A 120 -1.06 -5.08 10.25
C ALA A 120 -2.39 -5.69 10.71
N PRO A 121 -3.44 -4.86 10.91
CA PRO A 121 -4.78 -5.33 11.23
C PRO A 121 -5.27 -6.39 10.23
N ALA A 122 -5.98 -7.41 10.72
CA ALA A 122 -6.37 -8.56 9.90
C ALA A 122 -7.23 -8.16 8.69
N GLU A 123 -8.06 -7.14 8.86
CA GLU A 123 -8.85 -6.52 7.80
C GLU A 123 -8.01 -5.92 6.66
N ILE A 124 -6.82 -5.39 6.96
CA ILE A 124 -5.91 -4.85 5.95
C ILE A 124 -5.18 -5.99 5.25
N ARG A 125 -4.75 -7.02 6.00
CA ARG A 125 -4.00 -8.15 5.45
C ARG A 125 -4.81 -9.05 4.53
N ASN A 126 -6.09 -9.26 4.81
CA ASN A 126 -6.89 -10.27 4.11
C ASN A 126 -7.32 -9.84 2.70
N LEU A 127 -7.19 -8.55 2.33
CA LEU A 127 -7.45 -7.98 0.99
C LEU A 127 -8.81 -8.29 0.33
N ASP A 128 -9.71 -9.02 1.00
CA ASP A 128 -11.05 -9.35 0.51
C ASP A 128 -11.84 -8.07 0.17
N TRP A 129 -11.76 -7.06 1.05
CA TRP A 129 -12.40 -5.75 0.83
C TRP A 129 -11.93 -5.08 -0.46
N MET A 130 -10.65 -5.23 -0.81
CA MET A 130 -10.07 -4.64 -2.01
C MET A 130 -10.56 -5.40 -3.24
N THR A 131 -10.61 -6.73 -3.18
CA THR A 131 -11.15 -7.58 -4.25
C THR A 131 -12.64 -7.27 -4.51
N GLU A 132 -13.41 -7.06 -3.45
CA GLU A 132 -14.82 -6.64 -3.53
C GLU A 132 -14.95 -5.25 -4.16
N ALA A 133 -14.16 -4.28 -3.72
CA ALA A 133 -14.19 -2.92 -4.27
C ALA A 133 -13.81 -2.91 -5.76
N GLN A 134 -12.74 -3.61 -6.16
CA GLN A 134 -12.37 -3.76 -7.56
C GLN A 134 -13.51 -4.36 -8.38
N SER A 135 -14.16 -5.41 -7.88
CA SER A 135 -15.28 -6.05 -8.57
C SER A 135 -16.49 -5.13 -8.70
N HIS A 136 -16.72 -4.26 -7.71
CA HIS A 136 -17.80 -3.28 -7.73
C HIS A 136 -17.60 -2.21 -8.81
N TYR A 137 -16.40 -1.61 -8.90
CA TYR A 137 -16.15 -0.49 -9.83
C TYR A 137 -15.82 -0.94 -11.25
N ARG A 138 -15.25 -2.12 -11.46
CA ARG A 138 -14.75 -2.57 -12.77
C ARG A 138 -15.76 -2.53 -13.93
N PRO A 139 -17.07 -2.80 -13.74
CA PRO A 139 -18.06 -2.68 -14.82
C PRO A 139 -18.25 -1.24 -15.33
N ASP A 140 -18.13 -0.26 -14.44
CA ASP A 140 -18.39 1.15 -14.73
C ASP A 140 -17.10 1.91 -15.07
N ASP A 141 -16.01 1.59 -14.38
CA ASP A 141 -14.71 2.22 -14.52
C ASP A 141 -13.57 1.21 -14.27
N ASN A 142 -12.98 0.72 -15.35
CA ASN A 142 -11.88 -0.25 -15.30
C ASN A 142 -10.60 0.38 -14.75
N ASP A 143 -10.36 1.65 -15.06
CA ASP A 143 -9.14 2.35 -14.67
C ASP A 143 -9.13 2.61 -13.17
N LEU A 144 -10.28 3.03 -12.61
CA LEU A 144 -10.48 3.12 -11.16
C LEU A 144 -10.23 1.78 -10.47
N ALA A 145 -10.80 0.68 -11.00
CA ALA A 145 -10.58 -0.65 -10.43
C ALA A 145 -9.10 -1.08 -10.48
N ASN A 146 -8.38 -0.76 -11.56
CA ASN A 146 -6.95 -1.05 -11.67
C ASN A 146 -6.12 -0.16 -10.73
N ARG A 147 -6.51 1.09 -10.51
CA ARG A 147 -5.87 2.00 -9.57
C ARG A 147 -6.09 1.57 -8.11
N ILE A 148 -7.27 1.06 -7.76
CA ILE A 148 -7.50 0.42 -6.46
C ILE A 148 -6.56 -0.77 -6.26
N ALA A 149 -6.36 -1.58 -7.31
CA ALA A 149 -5.47 -2.74 -7.25
C ALA A 149 -3.99 -2.34 -7.07
N SER A 150 -3.55 -1.19 -7.59
CA SER A 150 -2.14 -0.77 -7.53
C SER A 150 -1.65 -0.50 -6.11
N PHE A 151 -2.55 -0.20 -5.16
CA PHE A 151 -2.18 -0.02 -3.75
C PHE A 151 -1.59 -1.29 -3.13
N ASN A 152 -1.97 -2.47 -3.61
CA ASN A 152 -1.40 -3.73 -3.12
C ASN A 152 0.12 -3.86 -3.39
N THR A 153 0.65 -3.12 -4.37
CA THR A 153 2.08 -3.11 -4.70
C THR A 153 2.75 -1.78 -4.38
N ILE A 154 2.11 -0.88 -3.64
CA ILE A 154 2.62 0.49 -3.42
C ILE A 154 4.01 0.49 -2.75
N THR A 155 4.36 -0.52 -1.96
CA THR A 155 5.71 -0.64 -1.37
C THR A 155 6.82 -0.80 -2.41
N GLN A 156 6.50 -1.12 -3.68
CA GLN A 156 7.49 -1.12 -4.77
C GLN A 156 8.20 0.23 -4.91
N TYR A 157 7.54 1.34 -4.55
CA TYR A 157 8.13 2.68 -4.57
C TYR A 157 9.25 2.88 -3.53
N ALA A 158 9.38 1.97 -2.55
CA ALA A 158 10.52 1.90 -1.63
C ALA A 158 11.54 0.80 -1.99
N VAL A 159 11.27 -0.02 -3.01
CA VAL A 159 12.14 -1.12 -3.45
C VAL A 159 12.53 -0.87 -4.92
N TYR A 160 13.50 0.02 -5.15
CA TYR A 160 13.78 0.51 -6.50
C TYR A 160 14.19 -0.56 -7.50
N GLU A 161 14.87 -1.63 -7.06
CA GLU A 161 15.15 -2.78 -7.92
C GLU A 161 13.86 -3.40 -8.48
N LEU A 162 12.82 -3.52 -7.65
CA LEU A 162 11.51 -4.02 -8.05
C LEU A 162 10.78 -3.01 -8.96
N LEU A 163 10.81 -1.73 -8.60
CA LEU A 163 10.18 -0.67 -9.41
C LEU A 163 10.80 -0.58 -10.81
N ARG A 164 12.13 -0.62 -10.93
CA ARG A 164 12.84 -0.66 -12.22
C ARG A 164 12.46 -1.89 -13.05
N ALA A 165 12.28 -3.03 -12.40
CA ALA A 165 11.93 -4.28 -13.08
C ALA A 165 10.48 -4.32 -13.57
N GLN A 166 9.55 -3.73 -12.82
CA GLN A 166 8.11 -3.82 -13.10
C GLN A 166 7.56 -2.60 -13.85
N GLU A 167 8.03 -1.39 -13.51
CA GLU A 167 7.54 -0.11 -14.01
C GLU A 167 8.71 0.83 -14.39
N PRO A 168 9.53 0.51 -15.42
CA PRO A 168 10.73 1.26 -15.74
C PRO A 168 10.47 2.72 -16.15
N ALA A 169 9.32 2.99 -16.77
CA ALA A 169 8.91 4.36 -17.11
C ALA A 169 8.64 5.18 -15.84
N GLU A 170 8.05 4.55 -14.82
CA GLU A 170 7.76 5.18 -13.54
C GLU A 170 9.03 5.41 -12.73
N ALA A 171 9.95 4.43 -12.71
CA ALA A 171 11.29 4.62 -12.14
C ALA A 171 12.00 5.83 -12.78
N THR A 172 11.85 6.01 -14.10
CA THR A 172 12.40 7.16 -14.82
C THR A 172 11.72 8.47 -14.41
N ARG A 173 10.37 8.50 -14.31
CA ARG A 173 9.60 9.66 -13.84
C ARG A 173 10.09 10.14 -12.48
N LEU A 174 10.41 9.20 -11.60
CA LEU A 174 10.83 9.45 -10.22
C LEU A 174 12.35 9.68 -10.06
N GLY A 175 13.14 9.51 -11.13
CA GLY A 175 14.59 9.68 -11.09
C GLY A 175 15.34 8.55 -10.37
N VAL A 176 14.78 7.34 -10.33
CA VAL A 176 15.30 6.16 -9.62
C VAL A 176 15.58 4.97 -10.56
N ALA A 177 15.60 5.24 -11.87
CA ALA A 177 15.88 4.30 -12.95
C ALA A 177 17.33 3.78 -12.96
#